data_AF-A0A524Q742-F1
#
_entry.id   AF-A0A524Q742-F1
#
_cell.length_a   1.000
_cell.length_b   1.000
_cell.length_c   1.000
_cell.angle_alpha   90.00
_cell.angle_beta   90.00
_cell.angle_gamma   90.00
#
_symmetry.space_group_name_H-M   'P 1'
#
loop_
_entity.id
_entity.type
_entity.pdbx_description
1 polymer ?
#
loop_
_entity_poly.entity_id
_entity_poly.type
_entity_poly.pdbx_seq_one_letter_code
_entity_poly.pdbx_strand_id
1 'polypeptide(L)'
;MGVDIVQINGALAFRDSTVKGRLYDAIGNNVVKYLEDFASWPVDNTTGDTTLWTKTITEAGAGDTTAVTTDKAGGALLVTCAANENDGLNMQLGGVAGENVKLDGPYPLYCGIKLAINDVDQTDLFFGVGVTDVDWSGGIADGLYFRSIDASAVVNLVLEKDSVESVTAVATLVDDEAITLEFYFDGENVMAWVNGVKVATIAATAVTFPNNEELRLTFEFLTGEATANTATVEWIRMVHIR
;
A
#
# COMPACT_ATOMS: atom_id res chain seq x y z
N MET A 1 -16.31 17.26 -1.91
CA MET A 1 -15.83 16.31 -0.89
C MET A 1 -15.91 17.02 0.45
N GLY A 2 -16.63 16.47 1.42
CA GLY A 2 -16.77 17.08 2.75
C GLY A 2 -15.75 16.50 3.72
N VAL A 3 -15.38 17.28 4.74
CA VAL A 3 -14.42 16.87 5.76
C VAL A 3 -15.08 16.99 7.12
N ASP A 4 -15.06 15.90 7.88
CA ASP A 4 -15.36 15.92 9.30
C ASP A 4 -14.07 16.13 10.09
N ILE A 5 -14.12 16.98 11.11
CA ILE A 5 -13.06 17.10 12.12
C ILE A 5 -13.51 16.28 13.33
N VAL A 6 -12.76 15.24 13.67
CA VAL A 6 -13.11 14.30 14.74
C VAL A 6 -11.93 14.06 15.68
N GLN A 7 -12.23 13.55 16.86
CA GLN A 7 -11.23 13.02 17.79
C GLN A 7 -11.18 11.50 17.65
N ILE A 8 -10.00 10.95 17.40
CA ILE A 8 -9.76 9.51 17.30
C ILE A 8 -8.57 9.20 18.20
N ASN A 9 -8.80 8.38 19.24
CA ASN A 9 -7.77 7.97 20.20
C ASN A 9 -6.90 9.14 20.71
N GLY A 10 -7.54 10.27 21.05
CA GLY A 10 -6.86 11.48 21.54
C GLY A 10 -6.15 12.34 20.47
N ALA A 11 -6.13 11.92 19.20
CA ALA A 11 -5.66 12.71 18.08
C ALA A 11 -6.80 13.48 17.40
N LEU A 12 -6.50 14.66 16.87
CA LEU A 12 -7.38 15.39 15.97
C LEU A 12 -7.22 14.80 14.56
N ALA A 13 -8.30 14.28 13.98
CA ALA A 13 -8.27 13.67 12.64
C ALA A 13 -9.24 14.37 11.68
N PHE A 14 -8.80 14.48 10.43
CA PHE A 14 -9.56 15.01 9.30
C PHE A 14 -10.01 13.85 8.43
N ARG A 15 -11.32 13.60 8.41
CA ARG A 15 -11.90 12.39 7.83
C ARG A 15 -12.89 12.74 6.74
N ASP A 16 -13.00 11.89 5.72
CA ASP A 16 -14.01 12.05 4.69
C ASP A 16 -15.42 11.98 5.31
N SER A 17 -16.27 12.96 4.99
CA SER A 17 -17.62 13.06 5.54
C SER A 17 -18.55 11.94 5.04
N THR A 18 -18.20 11.28 3.94
CA THR A 18 -19.00 10.21 3.33
C THR A 18 -18.31 8.86 3.54
N VAL A 19 -17.02 8.77 3.23
CA VAL A 19 -16.20 7.56 3.40
C VAL A 19 -15.59 7.56 4.79
N LYS A 20 -16.36 7.21 5.81
CA LYS A 20 -15.94 7.34 7.22
C LYS A 20 -14.68 6.53 7.63
N GLY A 21 -14.12 5.68 6.77
CA GLY A 21 -12.82 5.04 6.99
C GLY A 21 -11.62 5.83 6.45
N ARG A 22 -11.84 6.80 5.56
CA ARG A 22 -10.78 7.57 4.91
C ARG A 22 -10.30 8.71 5.78
N LEU A 23 -9.02 8.70 6.12
CA LEU A 23 -8.35 9.81 6.80
C LEU A 23 -7.52 10.61 5.80
N TYR A 24 -7.74 11.92 5.77
CA TYR A 24 -6.88 12.84 5.02
C TYR A 24 -5.65 13.24 5.83
N ASP A 25 -5.80 13.40 7.14
CA ASP A 25 -4.71 13.72 8.05
C ASP A 25 -5.08 13.43 9.51
N ALA A 26 -4.08 13.32 10.38
CA ALA A 26 -4.23 13.31 11.83
C ALA A 26 -3.06 14.02 12.53
N ILE A 27 -3.33 14.60 13.70
CA ILE A 27 -2.37 15.35 14.52
C ILE A 27 -2.55 14.95 15.99
N GLY A 28 -1.47 14.49 16.62
CA GLY A 28 -1.42 14.08 18.02
C GLY A 28 -0.08 13.43 18.38
N ASN A 29 0.19 13.23 19.68
CA ASN A 29 1.49 12.74 20.17
C ASN A 29 1.86 11.33 19.69
N ASN A 30 0.88 10.53 19.27
CA ASN A 30 1.04 9.13 18.88
C ASN A 30 0.56 8.86 17.45
N VAL A 31 0.51 9.91 16.63
CA VAL A 31 0.17 9.76 15.20
C VAL A 31 1.46 9.46 14.44
N VAL A 32 1.50 8.29 13.82
CA VAL A 32 2.50 7.93 12.82
C VAL A 32 1.82 8.02 11.45
N LYS A 33 2.36 8.79 10.53
CA LYS A 33 1.74 9.00 9.22
C LYS A 33 2.74 9.15 8.09
N TYR A 34 2.30 8.74 6.91
CA TYR A 34 2.92 9.00 5.62
C TYR A 34 1.81 9.41 4.66
N LEU A 35 1.91 10.60 4.10
CA LEU A 35 0.90 11.18 3.22
C LEU A 35 1.62 11.74 2.01
N GLU A 36 1.60 11.03 0.89
CA GLU A 36 2.37 11.38 -0.30
C GLU A 36 1.46 11.42 -1.53
N ASP A 37 1.52 12.55 -2.24
CA ASP A 37 0.86 12.77 -3.54
C ASP A 37 1.90 12.82 -4.69
N PHE A 38 3.19 12.61 -4.38
CA PHE A 38 4.32 12.55 -5.32
C PHE A 38 4.54 13.84 -6.13
N ALA A 39 4.23 15.00 -5.54
CA ALA A 39 4.61 16.30 -6.08
C ALA A 39 6.15 16.51 -6.03
N SER A 40 6.82 15.82 -5.11
CA SER A 40 8.26 15.67 -5.02
C SER A 40 8.57 14.37 -4.32
N TRP A 41 9.63 13.66 -4.70
CA TRP A 41 10.07 12.47 -4.00
C TRP A 41 11.51 12.66 -3.52
N PRO A 42 11.77 12.68 -2.20
CA PRO A 42 13.12 12.88 -1.70
C PRO A 42 14.04 11.75 -2.16
N VAL A 43 15.05 12.09 -2.95
CA VAL A 43 16.05 11.17 -3.48
C VAL A 43 17.47 11.58 -3.09
N ASP A 44 18.37 10.62 -3.00
CA ASP A 44 19.79 10.84 -2.85
C ASP A 44 20.39 11.40 -4.16
N ASN A 45 21.26 12.40 -4.05
CA ASN A 45 21.90 13.03 -5.19
C ASN A 45 23.02 12.17 -5.83
N THR A 46 23.39 11.05 -5.20
CA THR A 46 24.42 10.14 -5.72
C THR A 46 23.81 9.00 -6.51
N THR A 47 22.84 8.29 -5.92
CA THR A 47 22.20 7.12 -6.56
C THR A 47 20.88 7.45 -7.25
N GLY A 48 20.24 8.56 -6.90
CA GLY A 48 18.88 8.88 -7.35
C GLY A 48 17.79 8.06 -6.65
N ASP A 49 18.15 7.24 -5.66
CA ASP A 49 17.18 6.44 -4.91
C ASP A 49 16.53 7.26 -3.80
N THR A 50 15.30 6.88 -3.47
CA THR A 50 14.55 7.52 -2.38
C THR A 50 15.26 7.37 -1.03
N THR A 51 15.28 8.45 -0.25
CA THR A 51 15.93 8.44 1.08
C THR A 51 14.97 8.01 2.20
N LEU A 52 13.68 7.90 1.91
CA LEU A 52 12.64 7.55 2.90
C LEU A 52 12.28 6.06 2.89
N TRP A 53 12.47 5.39 1.75
CA TRP A 53 12.12 3.99 1.57
C TRP A 53 13.38 3.15 1.41
N THR A 54 13.35 1.93 1.92
CA THR A 54 14.27 0.89 1.47
C THR A 54 13.73 0.37 0.15
N LYS A 55 14.54 0.46 -0.90
CA LYS A 55 14.19 0.07 -2.26
C LYS A 55 14.95 -1.20 -2.63
N THR A 56 14.23 -2.22 -3.07
CA THR A 56 14.78 -3.42 -3.68
C THR A 56 14.29 -3.48 -5.12
N ILE A 57 15.23 -3.65 -6.04
CA ILE A 57 14.95 -3.79 -7.47
C ILE A 57 15.28 -5.21 -7.86
N THR A 58 14.33 -5.86 -8.52
CA THR A 58 14.52 -7.17 -9.15
C THR A 58 14.57 -6.95 -10.65
N GLU A 59 15.69 -7.33 -11.27
CA GLU A 59 15.91 -7.22 -12.71
C GLU A 59 16.76 -8.41 -13.15
N ALA A 60 16.21 -9.22 -14.04
CA ALA A 60 16.98 -10.14 -14.86
C ALA A 60 17.24 -9.49 -16.23
N GLY A 61 18.38 -9.78 -16.85
CA GLY A 61 18.57 -9.46 -18.27
C GLY A 61 18.73 -7.98 -18.64
N ALA A 62 17.87 -7.48 -19.54
CA ALA A 62 18.05 -6.19 -20.22
C ALA A 62 16.86 -5.25 -19.97
N GLY A 63 17.18 -3.97 -19.76
CA GLY A 63 16.22 -2.96 -19.33
C GLY A 63 16.40 -2.64 -17.84
N ASP A 64 15.86 -1.50 -17.42
CA ASP A 64 15.96 -1.03 -16.03
C ASP A 64 14.54 -0.77 -15.50
N THR A 65 14.23 -1.34 -14.35
CA THR A 65 13.13 -0.96 -13.50
C THR A 65 13.39 0.42 -12.91
N THR A 66 12.45 1.33 -13.11
CA THR A 66 12.54 2.72 -12.65
C THR A 66 11.32 3.14 -11.86
N ALA A 67 11.52 4.11 -10.96
CA ALA A 67 10.45 4.78 -10.23
C ALA A 67 10.74 6.28 -10.24
N VAL A 68 9.90 7.06 -10.92
CA VAL A 68 10.14 8.49 -11.16
C VAL A 68 8.88 9.31 -10.98
N THR A 69 9.01 10.52 -10.44
CA THR A 69 7.89 11.48 -10.40
C THR A 69 7.53 11.95 -11.80
N THR A 70 6.24 12.18 -12.05
CA THR A 70 5.72 12.61 -13.37
C THR A 70 5.22 14.05 -13.35
N ASP A 71 4.99 14.62 -14.53
CA ASP A 71 4.34 15.94 -14.71
C ASP A 71 2.79 15.88 -14.60
N LYS A 72 2.23 14.80 -14.04
CA LYS A 72 0.79 14.66 -13.84
C LYS A 72 0.29 15.73 -12.88
N ALA A 73 -0.81 16.39 -13.24
CA ALA A 73 -1.43 17.39 -12.37
C ALA A 73 -1.85 16.75 -11.03
N GLY A 74 -1.31 17.27 -9.93
CA GLY A 74 -1.50 16.70 -8.59
C GLY A 74 -0.34 15.82 -8.11
N GLY A 75 0.63 15.51 -8.98
CA GLY A 75 1.72 14.58 -8.71
C GLY A 75 1.34 13.13 -9.03
N ALA A 76 2.36 12.32 -9.33
CA ALA A 76 2.28 10.87 -9.39
C ALA A 76 3.69 10.26 -9.49
N LEU A 77 3.86 9.06 -8.96
CA LEU A 77 5.01 8.20 -9.19
C LEU A 77 4.69 7.24 -10.34
N LEU A 78 5.52 7.22 -11.37
CA LEU A 78 5.49 6.19 -12.41
C LEU A 78 6.53 5.13 -12.07
N VAL A 79 6.07 3.91 -11.87
CA VAL A 79 6.91 2.71 -11.82
C VAL A 79 6.88 2.07 -13.19
N THR A 80 8.04 1.73 -13.74
CA THR A 80 8.19 0.98 -15.00
C THR A 80 9.10 -0.19 -14.70
N CYS A 81 8.61 -1.41 -14.87
CA CYS A 81 9.41 -2.62 -14.69
C CYS A 81 10.35 -2.82 -15.89
N ALA A 82 11.48 -3.50 -15.64
CA ALA A 82 12.19 -4.17 -16.71
C ALA A 82 11.32 -5.30 -17.31
N ALA A 83 11.80 -5.93 -18.40
CA ALA A 83 10.94 -6.67 -19.30
C ALA A 83 10.94 -8.20 -19.09
N ASN A 84 11.59 -8.74 -18.06
CA ASN A 84 11.48 -10.16 -17.74
C ASN A 84 10.47 -10.40 -16.61
N GLU A 85 9.92 -11.61 -16.59
CA GLU A 85 9.03 -12.08 -15.52
C GLU A 85 9.67 -11.86 -14.13
N ASN A 86 8.87 -11.30 -13.22
CA ASN A 86 9.24 -10.86 -11.87
C ASN A 86 10.24 -9.70 -11.80
N ASP A 87 10.51 -9.01 -12.91
CA ASP A 87 11.21 -7.73 -12.86
C ASP A 87 10.30 -6.67 -12.23
N GLY A 88 10.87 -5.85 -11.34
CA GLY A 88 10.12 -4.76 -10.75
C GLY A 88 10.73 -4.22 -9.46
N LEU A 89 9.85 -3.64 -8.66
CA LEU A 89 10.18 -2.79 -7.53
C LEU A 89 9.46 -3.26 -6.28
N ASN A 90 10.22 -3.50 -5.21
CA ASN A 90 9.73 -3.53 -3.85
C ASN A 90 10.24 -2.29 -3.09
N MET A 91 9.36 -1.59 -2.39
CA MET A 91 9.76 -0.50 -1.50
C MET A 91 9.03 -0.55 -0.16
N GLN A 92 9.80 -0.43 0.92
CA GLN A 92 9.28 -0.41 2.29
C GLN A 92 9.66 0.89 3.03
N LEU A 93 8.69 1.56 3.66
CA LEU A 93 8.88 2.89 4.28
C LEU A 93 9.70 2.80 5.57
N GLY A 94 10.62 3.75 5.80
CA GLY A 94 11.35 3.91 7.06
C GLY A 94 12.79 3.39 7.07
N GLY A 95 13.38 3.15 5.89
CA GLY A 95 14.78 2.72 5.76
C GLY A 95 15.08 1.42 6.53
N VAL A 96 16.21 1.39 7.26
CA VAL A 96 16.65 0.21 8.04
C VAL A 96 15.76 -0.10 9.25
N ALA A 97 14.97 0.86 9.74
CA ALA A 97 14.14 0.71 10.94
C ALA A 97 12.76 1.37 10.75
N GLY A 98 11.88 0.70 10.00
CA GLY A 98 10.61 1.27 9.53
C GLY A 98 9.33 0.68 10.12
N GLU A 99 9.43 -0.40 10.90
CA GLU A 99 8.26 -1.10 11.47
C GLU A 99 7.66 -0.32 12.64
N ASN A 100 6.77 0.61 12.31
CA ASN A 100 6.19 1.58 13.24
C ASN A 100 4.67 1.45 13.41
N VAL A 101 4.06 0.44 12.76
CA VAL A 101 2.65 0.10 12.87
C VAL A 101 2.52 -1.18 13.69
N LYS A 102 1.63 -1.22 14.68
CA LYS A 102 1.36 -2.47 15.41
C LYS A 102 -0.11 -2.55 15.78
N LEU A 103 -0.73 -3.68 15.45
CA LEU A 103 -2.18 -3.88 15.51
C LEU A 103 -2.58 -4.70 16.75
N ASP A 104 -2.04 -4.32 17.91
CA ASP A 104 -2.15 -5.07 19.17
C ASP A 104 -3.22 -4.52 20.14
N GLY A 105 -4.11 -3.64 19.67
CA GLY A 105 -5.10 -2.99 20.50
C GLY A 105 -6.08 -2.10 19.73
N PRO A 106 -6.83 -1.23 20.44
CA PRO A 106 -7.81 -0.34 19.84
C PRO A 106 -7.16 0.88 19.18
N TYR A 107 -6.11 0.66 18.39
CA TYR A 107 -5.25 1.68 17.79
C TYR A 107 -5.51 1.73 16.28
N PRO A 108 -6.26 2.73 15.78
CA PRO A 108 -6.67 2.72 14.40
C PRO A 108 -5.52 2.83 13.40
N LEU A 109 -5.73 2.22 12.23
CA LEU A 109 -4.84 2.33 11.07
C LEU A 109 -5.69 2.61 9.83
N TYR A 110 -5.39 3.70 9.15
CA TYR A 110 -5.82 3.93 7.76
C TYR A 110 -4.65 3.63 6.84
N CYS A 111 -4.91 2.92 5.73
CA CYS A 111 -3.96 2.74 4.64
C CYS A 111 -4.71 2.82 3.30
N GLY A 112 -4.12 3.50 2.32
CA GLY A 112 -4.73 3.64 1.01
C GLY A 112 -3.78 4.02 -0.10
N ILE A 113 -4.15 3.66 -1.31
CA ILE A 113 -3.44 3.98 -2.55
C ILE A 113 -4.44 4.35 -3.63
N LYS A 114 -4.04 5.26 -4.52
CA LYS A 114 -4.67 5.43 -5.83
C LYS A 114 -3.66 5.20 -6.93
N LEU A 115 -3.97 4.30 -7.84
CA LEU A 115 -3.09 3.93 -8.94
C LEU A 115 -3.86 3.52 -10.20
N ALA A 116 -3.18 3.50 -11.34
CA ALA A 116 -3.59 2.83 -12.57
C ALA A 116 -2.44 1.93 -13.05
N ILE A 117 -2.76 0.78 -13.63
CA ILE A 117 -1.80 -0.20 -14.16
C ILE A 117 -2.14 -0.42 -15.63
N ASN A 118 -1.14 -0.48 -16.51
CA ASN A 118 -1.37 -0.59 -17.96
C ASN A 118 -1.86 -1.98 -18.40
N ASP A 119 -1.45 -3.03 -17.70
CA ASP A 119 -1.85 -4.41 -17.96
C ASP A 119 -2.04 -5.13 -16.62
N VAL A 120 -3.30 -5.25 -16.20
CA VAL A 120 -3.64 -5.64 -14.82
C VAL A 120 -3.59 -7.14 -14.58
N ASP A 121 -3.57 -7.95 -15.65
CA ASP A 121 -3.49 -9.41 -15.55
C ASP A 121 -2.14 -9.98 -15.96
N GLN A 122 -1.18 -9.13 -16.35
CA GLN A 122 0.24 -9.45 -16.55
C GLN A 122 1.14 -8.79 -15.49
N THR A 123 0.63 -8.52 -14.29
CA THR A 123 1.38 -7.85 -13.22
C THR A 123 1.03 -8.39 -11.83
N ASP A 124 2.00 -8.27 -10.92
CA ASP A 124 1.78 -8.45 -9.50
C ASP A 124 1.73 -7.08 -8.80
N LEU A 125 0.77 -6.92 -7.89
CA LEU A 125 0.61 -5.72 -7.08
C LEU A 125 0.45 -6.11 -5.62
N PHE A 126 1.30 -5.57 -4.76
CA PHE A 126 1.15 -5.63 -3.31
C PHE A 126 1.19 -4.24 -2.70
N PHE A 127 0.22 -3.92 -1.83
CA PHE A 127 0.19 -2.64 -1.14
C PHE A 127 -0.48 -2.73 0.23
N GLY A 128 0.21 -2.30 1.28
CA GLY A 128 -0.35 -2.29 2.63
C GLY A 128 0.71 -2.17 3.70
N VAL A 129 0.48 -2.80 4.85
CA VAL A 129 1.46 -2.89 5.94
C VAL A 129 1.85 -4.34 6.16
N GLY A 130 3.14 -4.60 6.36
CA GLY A 130 3.65 -5.93 6.65
C GLY A 130 5.05 -5.87 7.25
N VAL A 131 5.60 -7.02 7.62
CA VAL A 131 6.98 -7.11 8.11
C VAL A 131 8.01 -6.69 7.05
N THR A 132 9.22 -6.38 7.50
CA THR A 132 10.37 -6.12 6.63
C THR A 132 10.68 -7.39 5.84
N ASP A 133 10.48 -7.32 4.53
CA ASP A 133 10.75 -8.39 3.59
C ASP A 133 11.02 -7.77 2.21
N VAL A 134 11.99 -8.33 1.50
CA VAL A 134 12.44 -7.84 0.20
C VAL A 134 11.70 -8.49 -0.97
N ASP A 135 10.92 -9.54 -0.72
CA ASP A 135 10.19 -10.32 -1.72
C ASP A 135 8.77 -10.62 -1.21
N TRP A 136 7.86 -9.65 -1.36
CA TRP A 136 6.48 -9.83 -0.92
C TRP A 136 5.73 -10.83 -1.82
N SER A 137 6.11 -10.91 -3.09
CA SER A 137 5.62 -11.88 -4.06
C SER A 137 5.90 -13.33 -3.67
N GLY A 138 7.03 -13.56 -2.98
CA GLY A 138 7.43 -14.85 -2.40
C GLY A 138 6.68 -15.24 -1.12
N GLY A 139 5.86 -14.34 -0.57
CA GLY A 139 5.12 -14.51 0.69
C GLY A 139 5.85 -13.94 1.90
N ILE A 140 5.09 -13.48 2.90
CA ILE A 140 5.64 -12.82 4.10
C ILE A 140 5.21 -13.53 5.39
N ALA A 141 5.72 -13.10 6.54
CA ALA A 141 5.30 -13.65 7.83
C ALA A 141 3.96 -13.05 8.31
N ASP A 142 3.86 -11.72 8.31
CA ASP A 142 2.74 -10.99 8.89
C ASP A 142 2.41 -9.74 8.07
N GLY A 143 1.13 -9.50 7.80
CA GLY A 143 0.70 -8.33 7.05
C GLY A 143 -0.81 -8.15 6.87
N LEU A 144 -1.19 -6.91 6.57
CA LEU A 144 -2.52 -6.48 6.16
C LEU A 144 -2.39 -5.65 4.89
N TYR A 145 -2.77 -6.22 3.74
CA TYR A 145 -2.44 -5.64 2.44
C TYR A 145 -3.43 -6.01 1.33
N PHE A 146 -3.43 -5.22 0.27
CA PHE A 146 -4.05 -5.56 -0.99
C PHE A 146 -3.08 -6.35 -1.86
N ARG A 147 -3.58 -7.37 -2.56
CA ARG A 147 -2.83 -8.21 -3.50
C ARG A 147 -3.61 -8.43 -4.80
N SER A 148 -2.98 -8.18 -5.94
CA SER A 148 -3.31 -8.75 -7.25
C SER A 148 -2.10 -9.55 -7.71
N ILE A 149 -2.32 -10.66 -8.40
CA ILE A 149 -1.24 -11.54 -8.88
C ILE A 149 -1.33 -11.72 -10.39
N ASP A 150 -0.22 -12.09 -11.01
CA ASP A 150 -0.15 -12.44 -12.43
C ASP A 150 -1.26 -13.44 -12.84
N ALA A 151 -1.71 -13.31 -14.08
CA ALA A 151 -2.86 -13.97 -14.67
C ALA A 151 -4.21 -13.67 -13.99
N SER A 152 -4.30 -12.62 -13.18
CA SER A 152 -5.52 -12.22 -12.48
C SER A 152 -5.64 -10.71 -12.23
N ALA A 153 -6.72 -10.13 -12.73
CA ALA A 153 -7.14 -8.77 -12.39
C ALA A 153 -7.82 -8.63 -11.00
N VAL A 154 -8.01 -9.72 -10.25
CA VAL A 154 -8.71 -9.69 -8.95
C VAL A 154 -7.82 -9.11 -7.85
N VAL A 155 -8.28 -8.02 -7.22
CA VAL A 155 -7.67 -7.51 -6.00
C VAL A 155 -8.28 -8.19 -4.80
N ASN A 156 -7.42 -8.71 -3.94
CA ASN A 156 -7.76 -9.31 -2.67
C ASN A 156 -7.28 -8.42 -1.52
N LEU A 157 -8.05 -8.33 -0.44
CA LEU A 157 -7.55 -7.92 0.87
C LEU A 157 -7.07 -9.18 1.60
N VAL A 158 -5.81 -9.17 2.01
CA VAL A 158 -5.12 -10.28 2.68
C VAL A 158 -4.85 -9.89 4.13
N LEU A 159 -5.19 -10.79 5.04
CA LEU A 159 -4.69 -10.80 6.41
C LEU A 159 -3.77 -12.02 6.50
N GLU A 160 -2.54 -11.80 6.91
CA GLU A 160 -1.52 -12.83 7.04
C GLU A 160 -0.89 -12.74 8.41
N LYS A 161 -0.80 -13.88 9.09
CA LYS A 161 -0.16 -13.99 10.41
C LYS A 161 0.57 -15.32 10.51
N ASP A 162 1.81 -15.30 10.96
CA ASP A 162 2.65 -16.49 11.06
C ASP A 162 2.68 -17.31 9.74
N SER A 163 2.72 -16.62 8.59
CA SER A 163 2.63 -17.17 7.22
C SER A 163 1.35 -17.98 6.93
N VAL A 164 0.25 -17.64 7.61
CA VAL A 164 -1.09 -18.18 7.35
C VAL A 164 -2.00 -17.05 6.87
N GLU A 165 -2.50 -17.18 5.64
CA GLU A 165 -3.35 -16.18 5.02
C GLU A 165 -4.85 -16.44 5.16
N SER A 166 -5.62 -15.35 5.23
CA SER A 166 -7.02 -15.32 4.81
C SER A 166 -7.20 -14.26 3.73
N VAL A 167 -7.89 -14.62 2.66
CA VAL A 167 -7.99 -13.82 1.44
C VAL A 167 -9.45 -13.47 1.17
N THR A 168 -9.73 -12.18 0.95
CA THR A 168 -11.07 -11.68 0.59
C THR A 168 -11.00 -10.89 -0.71
N ALA A 169 -11.66 -11.36 -1.78
CA ALA A 169 -11.76 -10.60 -3.02
C ALA A 169 -12.56 -9.30 -2.81
N VAL A 170 -12.01 -8.16 -3.24
CA VAL A 170 -12.59 -6.82 -2.99
C VAL A 170 -12.82 -6.00 -4.25
N ALA A 171 -12.07 -6.25 -5.32
CA ALA A 171 -12.22 -5.53 -6.59
C ALA A 171 -11.74 -6.38 -7.78
N THR A 172 -11.99 -5.84 -8.98
CA THR A 172 -11.36 -6.26 -10.23
C THR A 172 -10.75 -5.01 -10.86
N LEU A 173 -9.46 -5.07 -11.18
CA LEU A 173 -8.74 -4.03 -11.88
C LEU A 173 -9.16 -3.98 -13.35
N VAL A 174 -8.95 -2.84 -13.98
CA VAL A 174 -9.16 -2.62 -15.41
C VAL A 174 -7.95 -1.87 -15.93
N ASP A 175 -7.42 -2.30 -17.08
CA ASP A 175 -6.27 -1.69 -17.73
C ASP A 175 -6.45 -0.18 -17.89
N ASP A 176 -5.40 0.58 -17.57
CA ASP A 176 -5.32 2.04 -17.66
C ASP A 176 -6.40 2.82 -16.86
N GLU A 177 -7.21 2.16 -16.03
CA GLU A 177 -8.21 2.80 -15.20
C GLU A 177 -7.70 3.05 -13.76
N ALA A 178 -7.85 4.29 -13.30
CA ALA A 178 -7.47 4.64 -11.95
C ALA A 178 -8.44 4.04 -10.92
N ILE A 179 -7.90 3.29 -9.95
CA ILE A 179 -8.61 2.72 -8.81
C ILE A 179 -8.11 3.33 -7.50
N THR A 180 -9.00 3.50 -6.53
CA THR A 180 -8.66 3.82 -5.14
C THR A 180 -8.94 2.61 -4.26
N LEU A 181 -7.90 2.09 -3.63
CA LEU A 181 -7.95 0.95 -2.70
C LEU A 181 -7.62 1.45 -1.30
N GLU A 182 -8.50 1.20 -0.34
CA GLU A 182 -8.36 1.71 1.03
C GLU A 182 -8.82 0.69 2.05
N PHE A 183 -8.10 0.57 3.16
CA PHE A 183 -8.60 -0.09 4.35
C PHE A 183 -8.46 0.78 5.60
N TYR A 184 -9.35 0.54 6.55
CA TYR A 184 -9.32 1.14 7.88
C TYR A 184 -9.50 0.05 8.92
N PHE A 185 -8.56 -0.04 9.86
CA PHE A 185 -8.71 -0.79 11.09
C PHE A 185 -9.20 0.16 12.19
N ASP A 186 -10.29 -0.16 12.85
CA ASP A 186 -10.90 0.68 13.90
C ASP A 186 -10.54 0.26 15.34
N GLY A 187 -9.73 -0.78 15.50
CA GLY A 187 -9.45 -1.42 16.78
C GLY A 187 -10.14 -2.77 16.98
N GLU A 188 -11.15 -3.09 16.15
CA GLU A 188 -11.92 -4.33 16.24
C GLU A 188 -12.14 -4.99 14.88
N ASN A 189 -12.30 -4.20 13.82
CA ASN A 189 -12.57 -4.65 12.47
C ASN A 189 -11.62 -3.96 11.49
N VAL A 190 -11.32 -4.65 10.40
CA VAL A 190 -10.77 -4.07 9.16
C VAL A 190 -11.91 -3.89 8.17
N MET A 191 -12.09 -2.67 7.68
CA MET A 191 -13.06 -2.36 6.63
C MET A 191 -12.31 -1.96 5.37
N ALA A 192 -12.77 -2.42 4.22
CA ALA A 192 -12.17 -2.10 2.92
C ALA A 192 -13.13 -1.26 2.08
N TRP A 193 -12.58 -0.29 1.36
CA TRP A 193 -13.26 0.52 0.37
C TRP A 193 -12.56 0.47 -0.97
N VAL A 194 -13.36 0.45 -2.02
CA VAL A 194 -12.92 0.54 -3.41
C VAL A 194 -13.68 1.69 -4.05
N ASN A 195 -12.95 2.68 -4.57
CA ASN A 195 -13.53 3.89 -5.15
C ASN A 195 -14.55 4.58 -4.22
N GLY A 196 -14.29 4.56 -2.90
CA GLY A 196 -15.15 5.14 -1.87
C GLY A 196 -16.38 4.30 -1.48
N VAL A 197 -16.59 3.13 -2.08
CA VAL A 197 -17.66 2.19 -1.73
C VAL A 197 -17.11 1.13 -0.78
N LYS A 198 -17.77 0.92 0.37
CA LYS A 198 -17.35 -0.12 1.32
C LYS A 198 -17.67 -1.50 0.74
N VAL A 199 -16.66 -2.36 0.62
CA VAL A 199 -16.79 -3.70 0.00
C VAL A 199 -16.55 -4.85 0.96
N ALA A 200 -15.84 -4.63 2.08
CA ALA A 200 -15.59 -5.67 3.07
C ALA A 200 -15.60 -5.13 4.51
N THR A 201 -15.83 -6.06 5.45
CA THR A 201 -15.62 -5.86 6.89
C THR A 201 -15.18 -7.20 7.48
N ILE A 202 -13.99 -7.25 8.05
CA ILE A 202 -13.32 -8.46 8.56
C ILE A 202 -12.99 -8.22 10.03
N ALA A 203 -13.32 -9.15 10.91
CA ALA A 203 -13.03 -9.02 12.34
C ALA A 203 -11.54 -9.26 12.63
N ALA A 204 -10.93 -8.43 13.48
CA ALA A 204 -9.55 -8.60 13.96
C ALA A 204 -9.37 -9.79 14.91
N THR A 205 -10.47 -10.48 15.26
CA THR A 205 -10.43 -11.78 15.94
C THR A 205 -10.11 -12.95 15.01
N ALA A 206 -9.96 -12.70 13.69
CA ALA A 206 -9.50 -13.71 12.76
C ALA A 206 -8.13 -14.25 13.19
N VAL A 207 -7.93 -15.56 13.11
CA VAL A 207 -6.66 -16.20 13.50
C VAL A 207 -5.47 -15.74 12.66
N THR A 208 -5.75 -15.17 11.49
CA THR A 208 -4.79 -14.62 10.51
C THR A 208 -4.54 -13.12 10.68
N PHE A 209 -5.12 -12.47 11.71
CA PHE A 209 -4.91 -11.04 11.92
C PHE A 209 -3.52 -10.77 12.54
N PRO A 210 -2.68 -9.91 11.91
CA PRO A 210 -1.28 -9.69 12.30
C PRO A 210 -1.16 -8.74 13.50
N ASN A 211 -1.35 -9.26 14.71
CA ASN A 211 -1.36 -8.47 15.94
C ASN A 211 -0.15 -8.71 16.86
N ASN A 212 0.83 -9.52 16.46
CA ASN A 212 2.01 -9.86 17.26
C ASN A 212 3.28 -9.12 16.84
N GLU A 213 3.35 -8.61 15.61
CA GLU A 213 4.57 -7.99 15.05
C GLU A 213 4.38 -6.48 14.84
N GLU A 214 5.51 -5.79 14.76
CA GLU A 214 5.56 -4.46 14.16
C GLU A 214 5.61 -4.58 12.62
N LEU A 215 4.85 -3.73 11.94
CA LEU A 215 4.66 -3.71 10.49
C LEU A 215 5.09 -2.34 9.94
N ARG A 216 5.38 -2.28 8.65
CA ARG A 216 5.71 -1.06 7.90
C ARG A 216 4.93 -0.98 6.60
N LEU A 217 4.70 0.25 6.12
CA LEU A 217 4.08 0.49 4.83
C LEU A 217 4.97 -0.04 3.70
N THR A 218 4.39 -0.84 2.80
CA THR A 218 5.08 -1.45 1.66
C THR A 218 4.26 -1.27 0.38
N PHE A 219 4.98 -1.11 -0.72
CA PHE A 219 4.46 -1.18 -2.08
C PHE A 219 5.40 -2.08 -2.90
N GLU A 220 4.84 -3.07 -3.59
CA GLU A 220 5.56 -3.90 -4.55
C GLU A 220 4.76 -3.98 -5.85
N PHE A 221 5.49 -3.88 -6.96
CA PHE A 221 4.93 -4.01 -8.30
C PHE A 221 5.93 -4.71 -9.21
N LEU A 222 5.51 -5.82 -9.82
CA LEU A 222 6.31 -6.65 -10.69
C LEU A 222 5.57 -6.87 -12.01
N THR A 223 6.33 -7.07 -13.10
CA THR A 223 5.76 -7.60 -14.33
C THR A 223 5.65 -9.12 -14.25
N GLY A 224 4.53 -9.67 -14.70
CA GLY A 224 4.25 -11.11 -14.78
C GLY A 224 4.63 -11.73 -16.14
N GLU A 225 5.12 -10.93 -17.08
CA GLU A 225 5.40 -11.39 -18.45
C GLU A 225 6.75 -10.91 -18.98
N ALA A 226 7.12 -11.41 -20.17
CA ALA A 226 8.31 -10.97 -20.90
C ALA A 226 8.11 -9.61 -21.62
N THR A 227 7.44 -8.67 -20.96
CA THR A 227 7.13 -7.31 -21.42
C THR A 227 7.22 -6.35 -20.24
N ALA A 228 7.70 -5.13 -20.50
CA ALA A 228 7.73 -4.08 -19.47
C ALA A 228 6.32 -3.57 -19.17
N ASN A 229 5.92 -3.62 -17.90
CA ASN A 229 4.66 -3.10 -17.40
C ASN A 229 4.87 -1.90 -16.45
N THR A 230 3.82 -1.13 -16.23
CA THR A 230 3.85 0.15 -15.54
C THR A 230 2.70 0.33 -14.57
N ALA A 231 3.00 1.01 -13.45
CA ALA A 231 2.00 1.49 -12.50
C ALA A 231 2.17 2.99 -12.29
N THR A 232 1.10 3.76 -12.50
CA THR A 232 1.06 5.19 -12.16
C THR A 232 0.35 5.36 -10.82
N VAL A 233 1.11 5.63 -9.77
CA VAL A 233 0.60 5.84 -8.40
C VAL A 233 0.40 7.33 -8.16
N GLU A 234 -0.85 7.76 -8.02
CA GLU A 234 -1.19 9.17 -7.76
C GLU A 234 -0.96 9.56 -6.30
N TRP A 235 -1.26 8.68 -5.35
CA TRP A 235 -0.98 8.92 -3.94
C TRP A 235 -0.90 7.63 -3.13
N ILE A 236 -0.10 7.65 -2.06
CA ILE A 236 -0.01 6.63 -1.03
C ILE A 236 -0.19 7.29 0.34
N ARG A 237 -1.03 6.69 1.19
CA ARG A 237 -1.33 7.21 2.52
C ARG A 237 -1.37 6.11 3.55
N MET A 238 -0.79 6.39 4.71
CA MET A 238 -0.91 5.58 5.91
C MET A 238 -1.00 6.51 7.12
N VAL A 239 -1.94 6.25 8.03
CA VAL A 239 -2.11 6.98 9.29
C VAL A 239 -2.43 5.98 10.38
N HIS A 240 -1.52 5.81 11.33
CA HIS A 240 -1.70 4.99 12.52
C HIS A 240 -1.80 5.89 13.76
N ILE A 241 -2.76 5.62 14.64
CA ILE A 241 -3.05 6.44 15.82
C ILE A 241 -3.05 5.57 17.08
N ARG A 242 -1.97 5.64 17.86
CA ARG A 242 -1.79 4.89 19.12
C ARG A 242 -2.22 5.63 20.38
#